data_AF-A0A7C6AY93-F1
#
_entry.id   AF-A0A7C6AY93-F1
#
_cell.length_a   1.000
_cell.length_b   1.000
_cell.length_c   1.000
_cell.angle_alpha   90.00
_cell.angle_beta   90.00
_cell.angle_gamma   90.00
#
_symmetry.space_group_name_H-M   'P 1'
#
loop_
_entity.id
_entity.type
_entity.pdbx_description
1 polymer ?
#
loop_
_entity_poly.entity_id
_entity_poly.type
_entity_poly.pdbx_seq_one_letter_code
_entity_poly.pdbx_strand_id
1 'polypeptide(L)'
;MLVVVCPSCQARLKVSPQFTGRAGKCPRCGEIINLRQGQAANSPASPQFPDPRAGSADDDIPAIEQPDRLVRTFHYLVCDRLGLVATWEANGQGWMIRSGTTFVRAVKNADKLSAQGDFKLVELQITAQPDGSHRLEGLHVYQLAPRYALTRIERGEDAILGAIRGPGSLNRDQKAAVFRYIRDKFMRELWEDNQALVDYLTNQDYHSPGISPPTHASSPA
;
A
#
# COMPACT_ATOMS: atom_id res chain seq x y z
N MET A 1 -39.68 2.34 -13.36
CA MET A 1 -38.65 1.60 -14.13
C MET A 1 -37.78 0.86 -13.13
N LEU A 2 -37.62 -0.44 -13.27
CA LEU A 2 -36.92 -1.27 -12.28
C LEU A 2 -35.52 -1.62 -12.83
N VAL A 3 -34.48 -1.42 -12.02
CA VAL A 3 -33.11 -1.72 -12.43
C VAL A 3 -32.73 -3.07 -11.83
N VAL A 4 -32.54 -4.08 -12.68
CA VAL A 4 -32.04 -5.40 -12.27
C VAL A 4 -30.63 -5.57 -12.75
N VAL A 5 -29.77 -6.12 -11.89
CA VAL A 5 -28.39 -6.45 -12.24
C VAL A 5 -28.33 -7.91 -12.66
N CYS A 6 -27.77 -8.19 -13.84
CA CYS A 6 -27.52 -9.56 -14.27
C CYS A 6 -26.43 -10.20 -13.40
N PRO A 7 -26.63 -11.42 -12.84
CA PRO A 7 -25.61 -12.07 -12.03
C PRO A 7 -24.40 -12.54 -12.84
N SER A 8 -24.57 -12.81 -14.14
CA SER A 8 -23.50 -13.34 -15.00
C SER A 8 -22.58 -12.25 -15.55
N CYS A 9 -23.13 -11.13 -16.06
CA CYS A 9 -22.34 -10.06 -16.66
C CYS A 9 -22.36 -8.74 -15.88
N GLN A 10 -23.02 -8.70 -14.72
CA GLN A 10 -23.19 -7.52 -13.86
C GLN A 10 -23.76 -6.28 -14.58
N ALA A 11 -24.39 -6.48 -15.75
CA ALA A 11 -25.03 -5.43 -16.50
C ALA A 11 -26.27 -4.91 -15.77
N ARG A 12 -26.36 -3.58 -15.61
CA ARG A 12 -27.55 -2.90 -15.10
C ARG A 12 -28.60 -2.82 -16.21
N LEU A 13 -29.65 -3.64 -16.09
CA LEU A 13 -30.75 -3.70 -17.04
C LEU A 13 -31.90 -2.85 -16.52
N LYS A 14 -32.31 -1.86 -17.33
CA LYS A 14 -33.52 -1.08 -17.08
C LYS A 14 -34.69 -1.87 -17.65
N VAL A 15 -35.49 -2.48 -16.78
CA VAL A 15 -36.62 -3.31 -17.19
C VAL A 15 -37.93 -2.65 -16.78
N SER A 16 -38.92 -2.72 -17.66
CA SER A 16 -40.26 -2.25 -17.35
C SER A 16 -40.89 -3.14 -16.27
N PRO A 17 -41.57 -2.57 -15.27
CA PRO A 17 -42.13 -3.32 -14.13
C PRO A 17 -43.20 -4.35 -14.53
N GLN A 18 -43.74 -4.27 -15.75
CA GLN A 18 -44.66 -5.27 -16.32
C GLN A 18 -44.02 -6.65 -16.57
N PHE A 19 -42.69 -6.78 -16.51
CA PHE A 19 -41.95 -8.05 -16.66
C PHE A 19 -41.47 -8.63 -15.32
N THR A 20 -41.88 -8.04 -14.20
CA THR A 20 -41.54 -8.53 -12.86
C THR A 20 -42.10 -9.94 -12.65
N GLY A 21 -41.27 -10.88 -12.20
CA GLY A 21 -41.66 -12.28 -11.98
C GLY A 21 -41.51 -13.22 -13.19
N ARG A 22 -41.09 -12.73 -14.36
CA ARG A 22 -40.76 -13.58 -15.53
C ARG A 22 -39.26 -13.73 -15.72
N ALA A 23 -38.84 -14.89 -16.24
CA ALA A 23 -37.47 -15.15 -16.64
C ALA A 23 -37.16 -14.41 -17.95
N GLY A 24 -36.25 -13.43 -17.91
CA GLY A 24 -35.87 -12.60 -19.05
C GLY A 24 -34.44 -12.88 -19.51
N LYS A 25 -34.20 -12.96 -20.81
CA LYS A 25 -32.84 -13.07 -21.35
C LYS A 25 -32.11 -11.73 -21.24
N CYS A 26 -30.88 -11.77 -20.76
CA CYS A 26 -29.99 -10.61 -20.73
C CYS A 26 -29.62 -10.20 -22.16
N PRO A 27 -29.85 -8.95 -22.59
CA PRO A 27 -29.42 -8.48 -23.90
C PRO A 27 -27.89 -8.37 -24.06
N ARG A 28 -27.12 -8.43 -22.96
CA ARG A 28 -25.64 -8.33 -23.00
C ARG A 28 -24.93 -9.69 -23.04
N CYS A 29 -25.49 -10.72 -22.41
CA CYS A 29 -24.86 -12.05 -22.33
C CYS A 29 -25.76 -13.21 -22.75
N GLY A 30 -27.03 -12.97 -23.08
CA GLY A 30 -28.00 -14.00 -23.46
C GLY A 30 -28.55 -14.84 -22.30
N GLU A 31 -27.93 -14.75 -21.11
CA GLU A 31 -28.28 -15.53 -19.92
C GLU A 31 -29.70 -15.26 -19.42
N ILE A 32 -30.42 -16.30 -18.97
CA ILE A 32 -31.79 -16.20 -18.46
C ILE A 32 -31.76 -15.73 -16.99
N ILE A 33 -32.31 -14.55 -16.70
CA ILE A 33 -32.34 -13.93 -15.37
C ILE A 33 -33.78 -13.93 -14.83
N ASN A 34 -33.95 -14.38 -13.58
CA ASN A 34 -35.21 -14.27 -12.86
C ASN A 34 -35.36 -12.91 -12.17
N LEU A 35 -36.32 -12.10 -12.62
CA LEU A 35 -36.58 -10.75 -12.12
C LEU A 35 -37.45 -10.81 -10.84
N ARG A 36 -36.85 -11.10 -9.67
CA ARG A 36 -37.55 -11.04 -8.35
C ARG A 36 -37.44 -9.63 -7.75
N GLN A 37 -38.55 -9.16 -7.18
CA GLN A 37 -38.74 -7.80 -6.69
C GLN A 37 -38.20 -7.62 -5.26
N GLY A 38 -37.48 -6.53 -5.02
CA GLY A 38 -37.53 -5.82 -3.73
C GLY A 38 -36.30 -5.92 -2.84
N GLN A 39 -35.53 -4.83 -2.80
CA GLN A 39 -35.33 -4.10 -1.54
C GLN A 39 -35.02 -2.63 -1.87
N ALA A 40 -36.01 -1.78 -1.64
CA ALA A 40 -35.88 -0.33 -1.66
C ALA A 40 -36.34 0.21 -0.30
N ALA A 41 -35.39 0.89 0.36
CA ALA A 41 -35.48 2.00 1.33
C ALA A 41 -36.77 2.22 2.14
N ASN A 42 -36.60 2.27 3.47
CA ASN A 42 -37.53 2.95 4.38
C ASN A 42 -36.77 3.93 5.31
N SER A 43 -37.22 5.18 5.31
CA SER A 43 -36.95 6.32 6.21
C SER A 43 -38.24 7.17 6.14
N PRO A 44 -38.68 7.92 7.17
CA PRO A 44 -37.85 8.81 8.01
C PRO A 44 -38.31 9.00 9.48
N ALA A 45 -37.47 9.64 10.33
CA ALA A 45 -37.87 10.64 11.35
C ALA A 45 -36.65 11.31 12.03
N SER A 46 -36.25 12.46 11.47
CA SER A 46 -35.77 13.77 12.02
C SER A 46 -35.05 13.92 13.39
N PRO A 47 -34.38 15.06 13.68
CA PRO A 47 -33.23 15.70 12.99
C PRO A 47 -32.18 16.31 13.96
N GLN A 48 -30.87 16.03 13.84
CA GLN A 48 -29.80 16.96 14.29
C GLN A 48 -28.52 16.77 13.46
N PHE A 49 -28.07 17.85 12.81
CA PHE A 49 -26.76 18.02 12.15
C PHE A 49 -25.65 18.09 13.21
N PRO A 50 -24.43 17.57 12.99
CA PRO A 50 -23.55 17.97 11.88
C PRO A 50 -22.98 16.81 11.04
N ASP A 51 -22.62 17.16 9.81
CA ASP A 51 -21.99 16.36 8.75
C ASP A 51 -21.23 15.09 9.19
N PRO A 52 -21.57 13.95 8.56
CA PRO A 52 -20.57 12.97 8.17
C PRO A 52 -20.64 12.79 6.65
N ARG A 53 -19.65 13.37 5.98
CA ARG A 53 -19.27 12.99 4.62
C ARG A 53 -19.15 11.47 4.54
N ALA A 54 -20.06 10.88 3.76
CA ALA A 54 -19.85 9.69 2.95
C ALA A 54 -18.88 8.66 3.55
N GLY A 55 -19.40 7.85 4.47
CA GLY A 55 -18.85 6.53 4.77
C GLY A 55 -18.77 5.72 3.49
N SER A 56 -17.57 5.70 2.92
CA SER A 56 -17.21 4.80 1.84
C SER A 56 -17.12 3.41 2.43
N ALA A 57 -17.71 2.43 1.76
CA ALA A 57 -17.56 1.03 2.08
C ALA A 57 -16.07 0.64 2.03
N ASP A 58 -15.43 0.61 3.19
CA ASP A 58 -14.09 0.07 3.45
C ASP A 58 -14.10 -0.43 4.90
N ASP A 59 -15.00 -1.38 5.19
CA ASP A 59 -15.09 -2.04 6.49
C ASP A 59 -14.72 -3.51 6.31
N ASP A 60 -13.95 -4.04 7.25
CA ASP A 60 -13.19 -5.30 7.28
C ASP A 60 -11.88 -5.37 6.48
N ILE A 61 -11.09 -4.30 6.51
CA ILE A 61 -9.63 -4.43 6.59
C ILE A 61 -9.25 -3.95 7.99
N PRO A 62 -8.48 -4.71 8.79
CA PRO A 62 -8.02 -4.21 10.08
C PRO A 62 -7.37 -2.84 9.86
N ALA A 63 -7.83 -1.84 10.61
CA ALA A 63 -7.33 -0.48 10.56
C ALA A 63 -5.86 -0.46 10.97
N ILE A 64 -4.99 -0.75 10.01
CA ILE A 64 -3.57 -0.47 10.14
C ILE A 64 -3.49 1.04 10.09
N GLU A 65 -3.23 1.66 11.24
CA GLU A 65 -2.96 3.10 11.33
C GLU A 65 -1.82 3.40 10.35
N GLN A 66 -2.20 4.01 9.22
CA GLN A 66 -1.23 4.41 8.22
C GLN A 66 -0.51 5.63 8.77
N PRO A 67 0.83 5.62 8.82
CA PRO A 67 1.56 6.78 9.28
C PRO A 67 1.23 8.00 8.44
N ASP A 68 0.95 9.11 9.10
CA ASP A 68 0.67 10.39 8.42
C ASP A 68 1.93 11.02 7.81
N ARG A 69 3.12 10.60 8.27
CA ARG A 69 4.39 11.21 7.86
C ARG A 69 5.58 10.26 7.91
N LEU A 70 6.50 10.43 6.96
CA LEU A 70 7.79 9.77 6.96
C LEU A 70 8.65 10.29 8.14
N VAL A 71 9.21 9.35 8.89
CA VAL A 71 10.11 9.64 9.99
C VAL A 71 11.47 10.05 9.43
N ARG A 72 11.93 11.26 9.77
CA ARG A 72 13.13 11.85 9.16
C ARG A 72 14.44 11.15 9.53
N THR A 73 14.47 10.42 10.63
CA THR A 73 15.63 9.61 11.02
C THR A 73 15.70 8.29 10.26
N PHE A 74 14.60 7.86 9.66
CA PHE A 74 14.53 6.58 8.94
C PHE A 74 14.87 6.73 7.48
N HIS A 75 15.22 5.60 6.88
CA HIS A 75 15.41 5.49 5.44
C HIS A 75 14.31 4.62 4.86
N TYR A 76 13.70 5.09 3.78
CA TYR A 76 12.60 4.39 3.14
C TYR A 76 13.02 3.90 1.76
N LEU A 77 12.69 2.66 1.45
CA LEU A 77 12.97 2.01 0.18
C LEU A 77 11.67 1.49 -0.41
N VAL A 78 11.51 1.60 -1.72
CA VAL A 78 10.44 0.89 -2.43
C VAL A 78 11.06 -0.17 -3.30
N CYS A 79 10.60 -1.39 -3.13
CA CYS A 79 10.97 -2.53 -3.95
C CYS A 79 9.80 -2.94 -4.85
N ASP A 80 10.09 -3.29 -6.10
CA ASP A 80 9.20 -4.06 -6.96
C ASP A 80 9.57 -5.56 -6.90
N ARG A 81 9.02 -6.38 -7.80
CA ARG A 81 9.35 -7.81 -7.87
C ARG A 81 10.84 -8.07 -8.18
N LEU A 82 11.51 -7.18 -8.91
CA LEU A 82 12.89 -7.33 -9.40
C LEU A 82 13.94 -6.68 -8.48
N GLY A 83 13.53 -5.77 -7.60
CA GLY A 83 14.40 -5.18 -6.59
C GLY A 83 14.07 -3.71 -6.30
N LEU A 84 15.09 -2.94 -5.97
CA LEU A 84 14.94 -1.55 -5.54
C LEU A 84 14.55 -0.62 -6.70
N VAL A 85 13.46 0.13 -6.53
CA VAL A 85 12.93 1.09 -7.53
C VAL A 85 12.87 2.52 -7.02
N ALA A 86 12.76 2.76 -5.72
CA ALA A 86 12.81 4.10 -5.16
C ALA A 86 13.45 4.12 -3.77
N THR A 87 13.98 5.27 -3.38
CA THR A 87 14.55 5.54 -2.06
C THR A 87 14.14 6.92 -1.59
N TRP A 88 14.03 7.10 -0.28
CA TRP A 88 13.83 8.40 0.35
C TRP A 88 14.65 8.50 1.61
N GLU A 89 15.16 9.70 1.85
CA GLU A 89 15.88 10.10 3.04
C GLU A 89 15.62 11.59 3.31
N ALA A 90 15.77 12.02 4.56
CA ALA A 90 15.53 13.41 4.97
C ALA A 90 16.69 14.37 4.62
N ASN A 91 17.23 14.29 3.40
CA ASN A 91 18.31 15.16 2.91
C ASN A 91 17.82 16.33 2.03
N GLY A 92 16.49 16.49 1.89
CA GLY A 92 15.87 17.53 1.06
C GLY A 92 15.80 17.23 -0.44
N GLN A 93 16.31 16.07 -0.90
CA GLN A 93 16.15 15.63 -2.29
C GLN A 93 14.75 15.05 -2.55
N GLY A 94 14.10 14.57 -1.47
CA GLY A 94 12.82 13.86 -1.53
C GLY A 94 13.00 12.45 -2.08
N TRP A 95 11.98 11.93 -2.73
CA TRP A 95 12.05 10.60 -3.33
C TRP A 95 12.95 10.57 -4.55
N MET A 96 13.82 9.58 -4.57
CA MET A 96 14.74 9.26 -5.65
C MET A 96 14.28 7.95 -6.30
N ILE A 97 14.09 7.93 -7.61
CA ILE A 97 13.62 6.75 -8.34
C ILE A 97 14.72 6.23 -9.26
N ARG A 98 14.74 4.92 -9.45
CA ARG A 98 15.72 4.27 -10.29
C ARG A 98 15.40 4.50 -11.77
N SER A 99 16.33 5.13 -12.48
CA SER A 99 16.29 5.36 -13.92
C SER A 99 17.54 4.74 -14.55
N GLY A 100 17.44 3.46 -14.91
CA GLY A 100 18.58 2.66 -15.38
C GLY A 100 19.56 2.35 -14.24
N THR A 101 20.79 2.84 -14.36
CA THR A 101 21.86 2.66 -13.35
C THR A 101 21.92 3.78 -12.32
N THR A 102 21.14 4.85 -12.49
CA THR A 102 21.19 6.04 -11.63
C THR A 102 19.87 6.26 -10.89
N PHE A 103 19.95 7.02 -9.81
CA PHE A 103 18.79 7.51 -9.08
C PHE A 103 18.54 8.97 -9.42
N VAL A 104 17.29 9.30 -9.77
CA VAL A 104 16.87 10.65 -10.17
C VAL A 104 15.68 11.09 -9.32
N ARG A 105 15.52 12.40 -9.11
CA ARG A 105 14.40 12.93 -8.30
C ARG A 105 13.07 12.57 -8.95
N ALA A 106 12.17 11.95 -8.19
CA ALA A 106 10.88 11.46 -8.65
C ALA A 106 10.00 12.59 -9.19
N VAL A 107 9.92 13.71 -8.47
CA VAL A 107 9.13 14.89 -8.87
C VAL A 107 9.54 15.45 -10.24
N LYS A 108 10.82 15.32 -10.62
CA LYS A 108 11.32 15.77 -11.92
C LYS A 108 11.23 14.72 -13.03
N ASN A 109 10.91 13.48 -12.69
CA ASN A 109 10.92 12.31 -13.58
C ASN A 109 9.68 11.45 -13.37
N ALA A 110 8.51 12.08 -13.18
CA ALA A 110 7.27 11.39 -12.86
C ALA A 110 6.82 10.42 -13.97
N ASP A 111 7.22 10.68 -15.21
CA ASP A 111 7.03 9.84 -16.38
C ASP A 111 7.66 8.44 -16.24
N LYS A 112 8.67 8.29 -15.37
CA LYS A 112 9.36 7.03 -15.10
C LYS A 112 8.74 6.23 -13.96
N LEU A 113 7.70 6.74 -13.30
CA LEU A 113 7.02 6.06 -12.21
C LEU A 113 6.05 5.00 -12.75
N SER A 114 6.31 3.74 -12.42
CA SER A 114 5.41 2.65 -12.77
C SER A 114 4.04 2.80 -12.10
N ALA A 115 2.98 2.92 -12.89
CA ALA A 115 1.61 3.06 -12.39
C ALA A 115 1.03 1.76 -11.79
N GLN A 116 1.62 0.61 -12.08
CA GLN A 116 1.20 -0.69 -11.57
C GLN A 116 2.42 -1.57 -11.26
N GLY A 117 2.32 -2.38 -10.21
CA GLY A 117 3.35 -3.33 -9.80
C GLY A 117 3.05 -3.93 -8.44
N ASP A 118 3.85 -4.93 -8.05
CA ASP A 118 3.85 -5.41 -6.67
C ASP A 118 4.92 -4.65 -5.88
N PHE A 119 4.50 -3.56 -5.25
CA PHE A 119 5.40 -2.67 -4.54
C PHE A 119 5.38 -2.96 -3.04
N LYS A 120 6.57 -3.06 -2.45
CA LYS A 120 6.78 -3.13 -1.01
C LYS A 120 7.49 -1.87 -0.56
N LEU A 121 7.00 -1.23 0.50
CA LEU A 121 7.72 -0.16 1.18
C LEU A 121 8.50 -0.77 2.33
N VAL A 122 9.81 -0.57 2.35
CA VAL A 122 10.70 -1.01 3.42
C VAL A 122 11.13 0.22 4.21
N GLU A 123 10.88 0.18 5.51
CA GLU A 123 11.33 1.16 6.48
C GLU A 123 12.57 0.61 7.20
N LEU A 124 13.66 1.36 7.12
CA LEU A 124 14.90 1.10 7.85
C LEU A 124 14.96 2.02 9.07
N GLN A 125 14.82 1.43 10.25
CA GLN A 125 14.73 2.15 11.51
C GLN A 125 16.13 2.39 12.08
N ILE A 126 16.63 3.61 11.89
CA ILE A 126 17.97 4.01 12.34
C ILE A 126 17.84 4.85 13.60
N THR A 127 18.55 4.45 14.64
CA THR A 127 18.56 5.10 15.96
C THR A 127 19.96 5.64 16.24
N ALA A 128 20.04 6.86 16.78
CA ALA A 128 21.30 7.42 17.28
C ALA A 128 21.61 6.82 18.66
N GLN A 129 22.83 6.33 18.84
CA GLN A 129 23.32 5.80 20.09
C GLN A 129 23.92 6.91 20.96
N PRO A 130 24.04 6.69 22.29
CA PRO A 130 24.60 7.67 23.22
C PRO A 130 26.07 8.02 22.94
N ASP A 131 26.79 7.15 22.25
CA ASP A 131 28.18 7.33 21.83
C ASP A 131 28.33 8.20 20.56
N GLY A 132 27.21 8.66 19.99
CA GLY A 132 27.17 9.44 18.76
C GLY A 132 27.19 8.61 17.47
N SER A 133 27.24 7.27 17.58
CA SER A 133 27.07 6.38 16.43
C SER A 133 25.60 6.25 16.03
N HIS A 134 25.35 5.75 14.83
CA HIS A 134 24.01 5.37 14.37
C HIS A 134 23.94 3.86 14.23
N ARG A 135 22.81 3.26 14.58
CA ARG A 135 22.57 1.83 14.45
C ARG A 135 21.25 1.57 13.74
N LEU A 136 21.25 0.62 12.82
CA LEU A 136 20.03 0.08 12.22
C LEU A 136 19.44 -0.93 13.21
N GLU A 137 18.43 -0.51 13.96
CA GLU A 137 17.77 -1.34 14.97
C GLU A 137 16.71 -2.25 14.37
N GLY A 138 16.02 -1.76 13.35
CA GLY A 138 14.82 -2.42 12.84
C GLY A 138 14.64 -2.29 11.34
N LEU A 139 13.85 -3.21 10.81
CA LEU A 139 13.39 -3.20 9.43
C LEU A 139 11.94 -3.64 9.44
N HIS A 140 11.08 -2.85 8.81
CA HIS A 140 9.66 -3.15 8.65
C HIS A 140 9.24 -3.04 7.19
N VAL A 141 8.32 -3.90 6.76
CA VAL A 141 7.89 -4.02 5.37
C VAL A 141 6.38 -3.85 5.29
N TYR A 142 5.93 -2.93 4.46
CA TYR A 142 4.54 -2.66 4.17
C TYR A 142 4.18 -3.09 2.73
N GLN A 143 3.00 -3.69 2.56
CA GLN A 143 2.37 -3.80 1.25
C GLN A 143 1.94 -2.42 0.79
N LEU A 144 2.31 -2.05 -0.44
CA LEU A 144 1.66 -0.93 -1.12
C LEU A 144 0.54 -1.42 -2.05
N ALA A 145 -0.36 -0.52 -2.39
CA ALA A 145 -1.42 -0.78 -3.36
C ALA A 145 -0.82 -1.17 -4.72
N PRO A 146 -1.39 -2.16 -5.42
CA PRO A 146 -0.82 -2.65 -6.68
C PRO A 146 -0.89 -1.64 -7.82
N ARG A 147 -1.68 -0.57 -7.66
CA ARG A 147 -1.87 0.50 -8.63
C ARG A 147 -1.70 1.84 -7.96
N TYR A 148 -1.07 2.77 -8.68
CA TYR A 148 -0.85 4.17 -8.30
C TYR A 148 -0.06 4.38 -7.00
N ALA A 149 0.59 3.35 -6.45
CA ALA A 149 1.41 3.51 -5.25
C ALA A 149 2.62 4.42 -5.51
N LEU A 150 3.42 4.10 -6.54
CA LEU A 150 4.59 4.91 -6.89
C LEU A 150 4.23 6.29 -7.43
N THR A 151 3.14 6.44 -8.17
CA THR A 151 2.75 7.75 -8.72
C THR A 151 2.31 8.74 -7.64
N ARG A 152 1.98 8.27 -6.43
CA ARG A 152 1.68 9.16 -5.29
C ARG A 152 2.90 9.93 -4.81
N ILE A 153 4.11 9.40 -5.01
CA ILE A 153 5.37 10.06 -4.62
C ILE A 153 5.52 11.45 -5.26
N GLU A 154 5.00 11.64 -6.47
CA GLU A 154 5.02 12.95 -7.15
C GLU A 154 4.21 14.01 -6.40
N ARG A 155 3.14 13.58 -5.71
CA ARG A 155 2.18 14.47 -5.03
C ARG A 155 2.68 14.97 -3.66
N GLY A 156 3.72 14.34 -3.13
CA GLY A 156 4.28 14.66 -1.83
C GLY A 156 5.11 13.51 -1.27
N GLU A 157 6.04 13.83 -0.39
CA GLU A 157 6.94 12.84 0.23
C GLU A 157 6.14 11.81 1.04
N ASP A 158 5.15 12.27 1.80
CA ASP A 158 4.32 11.44 2.67
C ASP A 158 3.18 10.73 1.93
N ALA A 159 2.88 11.12 0.69
CA ALA A 159 1.70 10.65 -0.05
C ALA A 159 1.73 9.13 -0.37
N ILE A 160 2.92 8.52 -0.34
CA ILE A 160 3.10 7.07 -0.51
C ILE A 160 2.53 6.27 0.67
N LEU A 161 2.47 6.86 1.87
CA LEU A 161 1.98 6.19 3.07
C LEU A 161 0.49 5.89 2.96
N GLY A 162 -0.26 6.80 2.32
CA GLY A 162 -1.67 6.58 1.95
C GLY A 162 -1.90 5.47 0.89
N ALA A 163 -0.85 4.81 0.41
CA ALA A 163 -0.93 3.63 -0.45
C ALA A 163 -0.68 2.33 0.31
N ILE A 164 -0.36 2.37 1.61
CA ILE A 164 -0.14 1.19 2.44
C ILE A 164 -1.46 0.42 2.56
N ARG A 165 -1.38 -0.91 2.41
CA ARG A 165 -2.54 -1.83 2.51
C ARG A 165 -2.41 -2.84 3.64
N GLY A 166 -1.23 -3.00 4.19
CA GLY A 166 -0.93 -4.17 4.99
C GLY A 166 0.51 -4.23 5.45
N PRO A 167 0.82 -5.09 6.43
CA PRO A 167 2.15 -5.68 6.51
C PRO A 167 2.46 -6.39 5.17
N GLY A 168 3.68 -6.20 4.69
CA GLY A 168 4.20 -6.87 3.50
C GLY A 168 5.29 -7.87 3.88
N SER A 169 5.82 -8.60 2.90
CA SER A 169 7.00 -9.43 3.08
C SER A 169 7.92 -9.27 1.87
N LEU A 170 9.22 -9.52 2.06
CA LEU A 170 10.22 -9.43 0.99
C LEU A 170 10.54 -10.81 0.43
N ASN A 171 10.55 -10.92 -0.89
CA ASN A 171 11.10 -12.08 -1.59
C ASN A 171 12.64 -12.07 -1.59
N ARG A 172 13.27 -13.14 -2.09
CA ARG A 172 14.73 -13.27 -2.11
C ARG A 172 15.44 -12.14 -2.85
N ASP A 173 14.95 -11.75 -4.01
CA ASP A 173 15.57 -10.69 -4.84
C ASP A 173 15.43 -9.32 -4.18
N GLN A 174 14.29 -9.07 -3.54
CA GLN A 174 14.02 -7.86 -2.76
C GLN A 174 14.93 -7.78 -1.53
N LYS A 175 15.07 -8.87 -0.77
CA LYS A 175 16.02 -8.93 0.36
C LYS A 175 17.45 -8.69 -0.08
N ALA A 176 17.88 -9.32 -1.17
CA ALA A 176 19.21 -9.10 -1.74
C ALA A 176 19.41 -7.64 -2.18
N ALA A 177 18.39 -7.01 -2.77
CA ALA A 177 18.44 -5.62 -3.17
C ALA A 177 18.53 -4.65 -1.97
N VAL A 178 17.73 -4.90 -0.91
CA VAL A 178 17.76 -4.13 0.34
C VAL A 178 19.11 -4.30 1.04
N PHE A 179 19.61 -5.53 1.14
CA PHE A 179 20.88 -5.82 1.79
C PHE A 179 22.06 -5.19 1.06
N ARG A 180 22.06 -5.24 -0.29
CA ARG A 180 23.06 -4.52 -1.09
C ARG A 180 22.99 -3.01 -0.86
N TYR A 181 21.78 -2.43 -0.84
CA TYR A 181 21.62 -1.00 -0.55
C TYR A 181 22.18 -0.64 0.82
N ILE A 182 21.91 -1.43 1.86
CA ILE A 182 22.42 -1.20 3.21
C ILE A 182 23.95 -1.24 3.22
N ARG A 183 24.55 -2.27 2.61
CA ARG A 183 26.01 -2.42 2.55
C ARG A 183 26.71 -1.32 1.77
N ASP A 184 26.09 -0.83 0.69
CA ASP A 184 26.69 0.19 -0.17
C ASP A 184 26.52 1.60 0.43
N LYS A 185 25.46 1.84 1.22
CA LYS A 185 25.14 3.17 1.78
C LYS A 185 25.66 3.39 3.19
N PHE A 186 25.63 2.37 4.05
CA PHE A 186 25.97 2.49 5.46
C PHE A 186 27.31 1.85 5.78
N MET A 187 28.05 2.46 6.71
CA MET A 187 29.24 1.84 7.28
C MET A 187 28.88 0.52 7.96
N ARG A 188 29.81 -0.43 7.93
CA ARG A 188 29.56 -1.80 8.37
C ARG A 188 29.12 -1.89 9.84
N GLU A 189 29.72 -1.07 10.69
CA GLU A 189 29.42 -0.90 12.12
C GLU A 189 27.95 -0.55 12.39
N LEU A 190 27.25 0.06 11.43
CA LEU A 190 25.85 0.48 11.60
C LEU A 190 24.88 -0.71 11.60
N TRP A 191 25.25 -1.85 11.00
CA TRP A 191 24.33 -2.98 10.78
C TRP A 191 24.91 -4.38 11.06
N GLU A 192 26.24 -4.55 11.10
CA GLU A 192 26.88 -5.87 11.30
C GLU A 192 26.59 -6.46 12.68
N ASP A 193 26.52 -5.61 13.72
CA ASP A 193 26.19 -6.04 15.09
C ASP A 193 24.70 -6.34 15.29
N ASN A 194 23.86 -6.20 14.25
CA ASN A 194 22.46 -6.59 14.29
C ASN A 194 22.28 -7.95 13.60
N GLN A 195 22.59 -9.03 14.33
CA GLN A 195 22.47 -10.39 13.82
C GLN A 195 21.05 -10.71 13.32
N ALA A 196 20.01 -10.20 13.99
CA ALA A 196 18.62 -10.40 13.58
C ALA A 196 18.34 -9.81 12.19
N LEU A 197 18.89 -8.63 11.87
CA LEU A 197 18.80 -8.02 10.56
C LEU A 197 19.51 -8.85 9.49
N VAL A 198 20.75 -9.25 9.78
CA VAL A 198 21.55 -10.07 8.85
C VAL A 198 20.84 -11.39 8.59
N ASP A 199 20.34 -12.05 9.62
CA ASP A 199 19.59 -13.29 9.52
C ASP A 199 18.31 -13.10 8.70
N TYR A 200 17.53 -12.04 8.95
CA TYR A 200 16.31 -11.78 8.19
C TYR A 200 16.57 -11.52 6.70
N LEU A 201 17.63 -10.77 6.37
CA LEU A 201 17.96 -10.43 4.98
C LEU A 201 18.65 -11.57 4.23
N THR A 202 19.25 -12.53 4.93
CA THR A 202 19.94 -13.69 4.33
C THR A 202 19.12 -14.98 4.36
N ASN A 203 18.09 -15.06 5.21
CA ASN A 203 17.22 -16.23 5.30
C ASN A 203 16.21 -16.33 4.14
N GLN A 204 15.59 -17.51 4.04
CA GLN A 204 14.54 -17.82 3.07
C GLN A 204 13.11 -17.56 3.60
N ASP A 205 12.96 -16.80 4.68
CA ASP A 205 11.65 -16.50 5.25
C ASP A 205 10.92 -15.44 4.40
N TYR A 206 9.83 -15.83 3.75
CA TYR A 206 9.03 -14.95 2.89
C TYR A 206 7.70 -14.52 3.54
N HIS A 207 7.51 -14.80 4.82
CA HIS A 207 6.25 -14.56 5.53
C HIS A 207 6.37 -13.46 6.58
N SER A 208 7.56 -13.22 7.13
CA SER A 208 7.75 -12.22 8.16
C SER A 208 7.83 -10.79 7.61
N PRO A 209 7.12 -9.82 8.22
CA PRO A 209 7.11 -8.42 7.78
C PRO A 209 8.34 -7.62 8.20
N GLY A 210 9.28 -8.23 8.91
CA GLY A 210 10.49 -7.54 9.37
C GLY A 210 11.04 -8.13 10.66
N ILE A 211 11.99 -7.40 11.27
CA ILE A 211 12.64 -7.76 12.54
C ILE A 211 12.20 -6.90 13.72
N SER A 212 11.40 -5.86 13.47
CA SER A 212 10.90 -4.94 14.48
C SER A 212 9.40 -4.70 14.31
N PRO A 213 8.68 -4.38 15.41
CA PRO A 213 7.31 -3.90 15.30
C PRO A 213 7.28 -2.62 14.44
N PRO A 214 6.18 -2.36 13.71
CA PRO A 214 6.06 -1.10 13.01
C PRO A 214 6.23 0.03 14.04
N THR A 215 7.03 1.06 13.73
CA THR A 215 7.17 2.22 14.65
C THR A 215 5.83 2.93 14.88
N HIS A 216 4.85 2.63 14.04
CA HIS A 216 3.48 3.12 14.11
C HIS A 216 2.53 2.12 14.81
N ALA A 217 3.05 1.22 15.64
CA ALA A 217 2.25 0.29 16.43
C ALA A 217 1.39 1.04 17.47
N SER A 218 0.10 1.13 17.16
CA SER A 218 -1.08 1.11 18.03
C SER A 218 -0.87 1.62 19.45
N SER A 219 -1.41 2.80 19.73
CA SER A 219 -1.78 3.11 21.12
C SER A 219 -2.80 2.06 21.59
N PRO A 220 -2.59 1.36 22.71
CA PRO A 220 -3.64 0.53 23.28
C PRO A 220 -4.75 1.45 23.81
N ALA A 221 -5.97 1.21 23.34
CA ALA A 221 -7.20 1.76 23.92
C ALA A 221 -7.51 1.11 25.28
#